data_AF-A0A2A2MAT3-F1
#
_entry.id   AF-A0A2A2MAT3-F1
#
_cell.length_a   1.000
_cell.length_b   1.000
_cell.length_c   1.000
_cell.angle_alpha   90.00
_cell.angle_beta   90.00
_cell.angle_gamma   90.00
#
_symmetry.space_group_name_H-M   'P 1'
#
loop_
_entity.id
_entity.type
_entity.pdbx_description
1 polymer ?
#
loop_
_entity_poly.entity_id
_entity_poly.type
_entity_poly.pdbx_seq_one_letter_code
_entity_poly.pdbx_strand_id
1 'polypeptide(L)'
;MKDNITTTVTVSGRSDTKQKAFAAALSSIQGTLLRESKKVFLRIEPVDIKVVKAEEKITMEKFLFFFLPRKKYLYSITLDVTVNMTTVDTDKIEFKSVNTLNHSKCSKTINSAYEGGNFANGTDQLQK
;
A
#
# COMPACT_ATOMS: atom_id res chain seq x y z
N MET A 1 18.72 3.85 -16.82
CA MET A 1 18.28 4.25 -18.17
C MET A 1 16.75 4.22 -18.19
N LYS A 2 16.10 5.18 -18.85
CA LYS A 2 14.63 5.29 -18.92
C LYS A 2 14.14 4.77 -20.26
N ASP A 3 13.12 3.91 -20.26
CA ASP A 3 12.54 3.35 -21.47
C ASP A 3 11.04 3.68 -21.53
N ASN A 4 10.51 3.96 -22.73
CA ASN A 4 9.08 4.13 -22.96
C ASN A 4 8.54 2.89 -23.70
N ILE A 5 7.47 2.30 -23.17
CA ILE A 5 6.85 1.08 -23.69
C ILE A 5 5.36 1.36 -23.88
N THR A 6 4.80 0.84 -24.97
CA THR A 6 3.35 0.87 -25.24
C THR A 6 2.81 -0.55 -25.12
N THR A 7 1.83 -0.74 -24.23
CA THR A 7 1.22 -2.05 -23.98
C THR A 7 -0.29 -1.93 -23.92
N THR A 8 -1.00 -2.91 -24.46
CA THR A 8 -2.46 -3.01 -24.32
C THR A 8 -2.80 -3.97 -23.18
N VAL A 9 -3.67 -3.56 -22.27
CA VAL A 9 -4.11 -4.37 -21.13
C VAL A 9 -5.63 -4.42 -21.05
N THR A 10 -6.16 -5.60 -20.75
CA THR A 10 -7.59 -5.80 -20.49
C THR A 10 -7.83 -5.69 -19.00
N VAL A 11 -8.69 -4.76 -18.60
CA VAL A 11 -9.06 -4.51 -17.19
C VAL A 11 -10.55 -4.55 -16.98
N SER A 12 -10.97 -4.83 -15.76
CA SER A 12 -12.40 -4.87 -15.41
C SER A 12 -12.67 -4.13 -14.11
N GLY A 13 -13.84 -3.51 -14.04
CA GLY A 13 -14.28 -2.73 -12.88
C GLY A 13 -15.76 -2.88 -12.64
N ARG A 14 -16.17 -2.79 -11.38
CA ARG A 14 -17.58 -2.89 -10.97
C ARG A 14 -17.91 -1.84 -9.92
N SER A 15 -19.08 -1.22 -10.03
CA SER A 15 -19.56 -0.29 -9.00
C SER A 15 -21.06 -0.02 -9.08
N ASP A 16 -21.57 0.77 -8.14
CA ASP A 16 -22.97 1.21 -8.07
C ASP A 16 -23.32 2.30 -9.09
N THR A 17 -22.33 3.02 -9.60
CA THR A 17 -22.48 4.01 -10.68
C THR A 17 -21.54 3.73 -11.84
N LYS A 18 -21.90 4.22 -13.03
CA LYS A 18 -21.10 4.07 -14.26
C LYS A 18 -19.69 4.67 -14.09
N GLN A 19 -19.60 5.87 -13.53
CA GLN A 19 -18.35 6.60 -13.35
C GLN A 19 -17.41 5.86 -12.38
N LYS A 20 -17.96 5.37 -11.26
CA LYS A 20 -17.15 4.61 -10.30
C LYS A 20 -16.71 3.25 -10.86
N ALA A 21 -17.54 2.58 -11.67
CA ALA A 21 -17.16 1.32 -12.30
C ALA A 21 -15.99 1.52 -13.27
N PHE A 22 -16.02 2.62 -14.04
CA PHE A 22 -14.93 3.00 -14.92
C PHE A 22 -13.65 3.36 -14.15
N ALA A 23 -13.76 4.17 -13.10
CA ALA A 23 -12.63 4.51 -12.24
C ALA A 23 -12.02 3.25 -11.60
N ALA A 24 -12.84 2.32 -11.12
CA ALA A 24 -12.39 1.05 -10.57
C ALA A 24 -11.61 0.22 -11.60
N ALA A 25 -12.06 0.20 -12.87
CA ALA A 25 -11.34 -0.47 -13.95
C ALA A 25 -9.98 0.17 -14.21
N LEU A 26 -9.90 1.51 -14.31
CA LEU A 26 -8.64 2.23 -14.52
C LEU A 26 -7.65 2.03 -13.36
N SER A 27 -8.13 2.06 -12.11
CA SER A 27 -7.27 1.80 -10.93
C SER A 27 -6.67 0.39 -10.96
N SER A 28 -7.35 -0.59 -11.57
CA SER A 28 -6.84 -1.96 -11.68
C SER A 28 -5.70 -2.14 -12.70
N ILE A 29 -5.48 -1.16 -13.59
CA ILE A 29 -4.37 -1.15 -14.57
C ILE A 29 -3.03 -1.25 -13.84
N GLN A 30 -2.82 -0.40 -12.83
CA GLN A 30 -1.56 -0.34 -12.09
C GLN A 30 -1.21 -1.70 -11.48
N GLY A 31 -2.17 -2.34 -10.81
CA GLY A 31 -1.96 -3.65 -10.20
C GLY A 31 -1.68 -4.75 -11.22
N THR A 32 -2.31 -4.68 -12.39
CA THR A 32 -2.10 -5.67 -13.47
C THR A 32 -0.71 -5.54 -14.07
N LEU A 33 -0.26 -4.33 -14.39
CA LEU A 33 1.08 -4.07 -14.92
C LEU A 33 2.19 -4.49 -13.94
N LEU A 34 1.99 -4.24 -12.63
CA LEU A 34 2.94 -4.64 -11.59
C LEU A 34 3.06 -6.16 -11.42
N ARG A 35 2.01 -6.93 -11.74
CA ARG A 35 2.08 -8.40 -11.70
C ARG A 35 2.81 -8.99 -12.89
N GLU A 36 2.73 -8.33 -14.05
CA GLU A 36 3.32 -8.82 -15.30
C GLU A 36 4.81 -8.53 -15.43
N SER A 37 5.33 -7.52 -14.73
CA SER A 37 6.73 -7.12 -14.85
C SER A 37 7.40 -6.85 -13.49
N LYS A 38 8.69 -7.16 -13.38
CA LYS A 38 9.54 -6.80 -12.23
C LYS A 38 10.08 -5.37 -12.30
N LYS A 39 9.71 -4.59 -13.32
CA LYS A 39 10.24 -3.24 -13.55
C LYS A 39 9.48 -2.21 -12.71
N VAL A 40 10.15 -1.13 -12.36
CA VAL A 40 9.52 0.00 -11.66
C VAL A 40 8.91 0.93 -12.70
N PHE A 41 7.60 1.16 -12.61
CA PHE A 41 6.87 2.12 -13.46
C PHE A 41 6.94 3.52 -12.85
N LEU A 42 7.38 4.51 -13.62
CA LEU A 42 7.44 5.92 -13.21
C LEU A 42 6.17 6.69 -13.56
N ARG A 43 5.63 6.42 -14.75
CA ARG A 43 4.44 7.08 -15.28
C ARG A 43 3.67 6.08 -16.13
N ILE A 44 2.35 6.11 -15.98
CA ILE A 44 1.38 5.29 -16.72
C ILE A 44 0.38 6.28 -17.29
N GLU A 45 0.28 6.35 -18.61
CA GLU A 45 -0.64 7.23 -19.31
C GLU A 45 -1.53 6.39 -20.24
N PRO A 46 -2.85 6.35 -19.99
CA PRO A 46 -3.78 5.73 -20.92
C PRO A 46 -3.90 6.60 -22.18
N VAL A 47 -3.58 6.02 -23.33
CA VAL A 47 -3.63 6.69 -24.65
C VAL A 47 -4.99 6.48 -25.30
N ASP A 48 -5.50 5.25 -25.23
CA ASP A 48 -6.75 4.86 -25.84
C ASP A 48 -7.50 3.87 -24.96
N ILE A 49 -8.83 3.94 -24.98
CA ILE A 49 -9.72 3.13 -24.16
C ILE A 49 -10.84 2.59 -25.04
N LYS A 50 -10.93 1.27 -25.12
CA LYS A 50 -11.99 0.56 -25.84
C LYS A 50 -12.85 -0.21 -24.87
N VAL A 51 -14.17 -0.01 -24.94
CA VAL A 51 -15.12 -0.77 -24.12
C VAL A 51 -15.39 -2.10 -24.81
N VAL A 52 -14.91 -3.19 -24.22
CA VAL A 52 -15.17 -4.54 -24.71
C VAL A 52 -16.54 -5.02 -24.26
N LYS A 53 -16.90 -4.71 -23.01
CA LYS A 53 -18.14 -5.18 -22.39
C LYS A 53 -18.66 -4.19 -21.36
N ALA A 54 -19.96 -3.91 -21.39
CA ALA A 54 -20.65 -3.10 -20.40
C ALA A 54 -21.99 -3.76 -20.02
N GLU A 55 -22.17 -4.07 -18.75
CA GLU A 55 -23.36 -4.73 -18.20
C GLU A 55 -23.96 -3.90 -17.07
N GLU A 56 -25.29 -3.85 -17.02
CA GLU A 56 -26.06 -3.29 -15.92
C GLU A 56 -26.90 -4.39 -15.29
N LYS A 57 -26.73 -4.58 -13.98
CA LYS A 57 -27.55 -5.49 -13.18
C LYS A 57 -28.38 -4.71 -12.18
N ILE A 58 -29.69 -4.87 -12.27
CA ILE A 58 -30.65 -4.25 -11.36
C ILE A 58 -31.17 -5.34 -10.43
N THR A 59 -30.95 -5.17 -9.12
CA THR A 59 -31.45 -6.07 -8.09
C THR A 59 -32.45 -5.33 -7.21
N MET A 60 -33.62 -5.92 -6.98
CA MET A 60 -34.62 -5.36 -6.08
C MET A 60 -34.50 -6.05 -4.72
N GLU A 61 -34.06 -5.30 -3.72
CA GLU A 61 -33.99 -5.79 -2.35
C GLU A 61 -35.35 -5.51 -1.67
N LYS A 62 -35.92 -6.56 -1.05
CA LYS A 62 -37.13 -6.43 -0.23
C LYS A 62 -36.68 -6.18 1.21
N PHE A 63 -36.53 -4.91 1.59
CA PHE A 63 -36.31 -4.55 2.98
C PHE A 63 -37.52 -4.94 3.84
N LEU A 64 -37.22 -5.41 5.05
CA LEU A 64 -38.08 -5.95 6.11
C LEU A 64 -39.59 -5.67 5.91
N PHE A 65 -40.31 -6.68 5.41
CA PHE A 65 -41.79 -6.76 5.34
C PHE A 65 -42.55 -5.83 4.38
N PHE A 66 -42.16 -5.72 3.11
CA PHE A 66 -42.92 -5.05 2.01
C PHE A 66 -42.83 -3.52 1.93
N PHE A 67 -42.19 -2.84 2.87
CA PHE A 67 -42.37 -1.39 2.97
C PHE A 67 -41.40 -0.51 2.20
N LEU A 68 -40.23 -0.99 1.77
CA LEU A 68 -39.28 -0.15 1.02
C LEU A 68 -38.51 -0.97 -0.04
N PRO A 69 -39.11 -1.27 -1.20
CA PRO A 69 -38.37 -1.87 -2.29
C PRO A 69 -37.29 -0.89 -2.77
N ARG A 70 -36.01 -1.23 -2.53
CA ARG A 70 -34.88 -0.45 -3.04
C ARG A 70 -34.30 -1.13 -4.27
N LYS A 71 -34.14 -0.35 -5.34
CA LYS A 71 -33.36 -0.77 -6.53
C LYS A 71 -31.88 -0.57 -6.25
N LYS A 72 -31.10 -1.63 -6.41
CA LYS A 72 -29.64 -1.60 -6.38
C LYS A 72 -29.12 -1.82 -7.79
N TYR A 73 -28.33 -0.86 -8.25
CA TYR A 73 -27.66 -0.93 -9.54
C TYR A 73 -26.25 -1.46 -9.32
N LEU A 74 -25.82 -2.35 -10.21
CA LEU A 74 -24.46 -2.82 -10.30
C LEU A 74 -24.04 -2.73 -11.76
N TYR A 75 -23.10 -1.85 -12.05
CA TYR A 75 -22.48 -1.70 -13.35
C TYR A 75 -21.18 -2.50 -13.36
N SER A 76 -20.98 -3.30 -14.40
CA SER A 76 -19.77 -4.06 -14.66
C SER A 76 -19.22 -3.68 -16.02
N ILE A 77 -17.95 -3.32 -16.09
CA ILE A 77 -17.30 -2.91 -17.33
C ILE A 77 -15.98 -3.67 -17.52
N THR A 78 -15.69 -4.01 -18.77
CA THR A 78 -14.42 -4.55 -19.24
C THR A 78 -13.87 -3.63 -20.33
N LEU A 79 -12.65 -3.18 -20.14
CA LEU A 79 -11.96 -2.21 -20.98
C LEU A 79 -10.67 -2.81 -21.52
N ASP A 80 -10.40 -2.59 -22.80
CA ASP A 80 -9.06 -2.72 -23.37
C ASP A 80 -8.44 -1.34 -23.40
N VAL A 81 -7.33 -1.18 -22.66
CA VAL A 81 -6.66 0.10 -22.49
C VAL A 81 -5.26 0.02 -23.08
N THR A 82 -4.97 0.90 -24.02
CA THR A 82 -3.62 1.09 -24.54
C THR A 82 -2.90 2.10 -23.66
N VAL A 83 -1.78 1.70 -23.08
CA VAL A 83 -1.04 2.47 -22.08
C VAL A 83 0.37 2.73 -22.58
N ASN A 84 0.78 3.99 -22.49
CA ASN A 84 2.17 4.39 -22.57
C ASN A 84 2.76 4.43 -21.15
N MET A 85 3.89 3.75 -20.95
CA MET A 85 4.54 3.68 -19.65
C MET A 85 6.03 3.94 -19.74
N THR A 86 6.56 4.64 -18.74
CA THR A 86 8.00 4.82 -18.56
C THR A 86 8.50 3.88 -17.48
N THR A 87 9.47 3.02 -17.80
CA THR A 87 10.02 2.03 -16.87
C THR A 87 11.46 2.32 -16.50
N VAL A 88 11.83 1.93 -15.28
CA VAL A 88 13.21 1.83 -14.82
C VAL A 88 13.49 0.38 -14.44
N ASP A 89 14.63 -0.11 -14.91
CA ASP A 89 15.16 -1.43 -14.58
C ASP A 89 15.99 -1.34 -13.29
N THR A 90 15.54 -2.04 -12.25
CA THR A 90 16.19 -2.07 -10.93
C THR A 90 17.40 -2.98 -10.89
N ASP A 91 17.51 -3.95 -11.79
CA ASP A 91 18.63 -4.90 -11.80
C ASP A 91 19.94 -4.22 -12.20
N LYS A 92 19.84 -3.04 -12.81
CA LYS A 92 20.96 -2.19 -13.21
C LYS A 92 21.35 -1.15 -12.16
N ILE A 93 20.71 -1.15 -10.99
CA ILE A 93 21.01 -0.23 -9.89
C ILE A 93 21.94 -0.92 -8.89
N GLU A 94 23.14 -0.38 -8.72
CA GLU A 94 24.11 -0.88 -7.74
C GLU A 94 23.76 -0.37 -6.33
N PHE A 95 23.38 -1.27 -5.43
CA PHE A 95 23.13 -0.95 -4.03
C PHE A 95 24.40 -1.16 -3.20
N LYS A 96 24.82 -0.14 -2.46
CA LYS A 96 25.95 -0.24 -1.52
C LYS A 96 25.42 -0.55 -0.12
N SER A 97 25.90 -1.65 0.46
CA SER A 97 25.58 -2.00 1.85
C SER A 97 26.32 -1.04 2.80
N VAL A 98 25.56 -0.24 3.55
CA VAL A 98 26.08 0.60 4.64
C VAL A 98 25.86 -0.15 5.94
N ASN A 99 26.94 -0.67 6.54
CA ASN A 99 26.90 -1.27 7.87
C ASN A 99 26.97 -0.16 8.92
N THR A 100 25.84 0.16 9.54
CA THR A 100 25.82 1.01 10.73
C THR A 100 26.24 0.17 11.93
N LEU A 101 27.46 0.36 12.43
CA LEU A 101 27.92 -0.30 13.65
C LEU A 101 27.09 0.22 14.83
N ASN A 102 26.23 -0.66 15.36
CA ASN A 102 25.51 -0.43 16.61
C ASN A 102 26.53 -0.29 17.75
N HIS A 103 26.71 0.93 18.26
CA HIS A 103 27.51 1.21 19.44
C HIS A 103 26.74 0.84 20.71
N SER A 104 26.35 -0.42 20.87
CA SER A 104 25.79 -0.96 22.11
C SER A 104 26.90 -1.54 22.97
N LYS A 105 27.66 -0.67 23.65
CA LYS A 105 28.46 -1.02 24.82
C LYS A 105 28.41 0.12 25.83
N CYS A 106 27.53 0.02 26.82
CA CYS A 106 27.92 0.36 28.18
C CYS A 106 26.96 -0.27 29.19
N SER A 107 27.54 -0.69 30.32
CA SER A 107 26.93 -1.21 31.53
C SER A 107 26.56 -2.68 31.54
N LYS A 108 27.49 -3.49 32.08
CA LYS A 108 27.24 -4.36 33.24
C LYS A 108 28.58 -4.94 33.75
N THR A 109 29.09 -4.39 34.87
CA THR A 109 29.28 -5.07 36.18
C THR A 109 30.72 -5.66 36.27
N ILE A 110 31.49 -5.80 37.37
CA ILE A 110 31.30 -5.89 38.84
C ILE A 110 32.69 -5.62 39.50
N ASN A 111 32.72 -5.47 40.84
CA ASN A 111 33.77 -5.83 41.83
C ASN A 111 34.40 -4.61 42.54
N SER A 112 34.67 -4.59 43.85
CA SER A 112 34.64 -5.60 44.92
C SER A 112 34.77 -4.89 46.28
N ALA A 113 34.29 -5.57 47.33
CA ALA A 113 34.69 -5.49 48.74
C ALA A 113 35.79 -4.49 49.16
N TYR A 114 35.42 -3.60 50.09
CA TYR A 114 36.32 -3.09 51.14
C TYR A 114 35.54 -3.13 52.46
N GLU A 115 36.10 -3.86 53.42
CA GLU A 115 35.64 -3.98 54.79
C GLU A 115 35.92 -2.70 55.59
N GLY A 116 35.04 -2.38 56.54
CA GLY A 116 35.40 -1.74 57.80
C GLY A 116 35.66 -0.22 57.81
N GLY A 117 34.79 0.52 58.50
CA GLY A 117 35.09 1.89 58.93
C GLY A 117 33.88 2.68 59.43
N ASN A 118 33.53 2.48 60.70
CA ASN A 118 32.61 3.32 61.48
C ASN A 118 32.96 4.81 61.36
N PHE A 119 31.98 5.70 61.16
CA PHE A 119 31.85 6.95 61.93
C PHE A 119 30.38 7.41 61.97
N ALA A 120 29.97 7.81 63.18
CA ALA A 120 28.64 8.17 63.60
C ALA A 120 28.23 9.61 63.21
N ASN A 121 26.97 9.92 63.54
CA ASN A 121 26.27 11.23 63.61
C ASN A 121 25.51 11.61 62.34
N GLY A 122 24.23 12.00 62.36
CA GLY A 122 23.26 12.24 63.43
C GLY A 122 21.99 12.84 62.80
N THR A 123 20.83 12.63 63.44
CA THR A 123 19.60 13.48 63.50
C THR A 123 19.15 14.23 62.23
N ASP A 124 17.97 14.01 61.64
CA ASP A 124 16.60 14.25 62.15
C ASP A 124 15.61 13.55 61.21
N GLN A 125 14.67 12.69 61.64
CA GLN A 125 13.35 13.01 62.23
C GLN A 125 12.53 13.99 61.36
N LEU A 126 11.65 13.46 60.50
CA LEU A 126 10.21 13.24 60.74
C LEU A 126 9.30 14.42 60.31
N GLN A 127 8.38 14.05 59.41
CA GLN A 127 6.95 14.37 59.44
C GLN A 127 6.49 15.82 59.21
N LYS A 128 5.78 16.02 58.09
CA LYS A 128 4.34 15.72 58.01
C LYS A 128 3.88 15.60 56.57
#